data_AF-A0A328SD32-F1
#
_entry.id   AF-A0A328SD32-F1
#
_cell.length_a   1.000
_cell.length_b   1.000
_cell.length_c   1.000
_cell.angle_alpha   90.00
_cell.angle_beta   90.00
_cell.angle_gamma   90.00
#
_symmetry.space_group_name_H-M   'P 1'
#
loop_
_entity.id
_entity.type
_entity.pdbx_description
1 polymer ?
#
loop_
_entity_poly.entity_id
_entity_poly.type
_entity_poly.pdbx_seq_one_letter_code
_entity_poly.pdbx_strand_id
1 'polypeptide(L)'
;MTQMTEAINGNITEAMKEVAENEKLDPEYIRKMVAKGFIAIPDNNQRKTVAVGIGQNLRTKVNATIGTSTDIVDLDEELEKAKAAEEAGCDTLMELSIGGD
;
A
#
# COMPACT_ATOMS: atom_id res chain seq x y z
N MET A 1 -5.06 4.51 -15.47
CA MET A 1 -6.43 4.19 -14.98
C MET A 1 -6.32 3.94 -13.49
N THR A 2 -7.22 4.47 -12.66
CA THR A 2 -7.11 4.38 -11.19
C THR A 2 -8.14 3.42 -10.62
N GLN A 3 -7.87 2.90 -9.42
CA GLN A 3 -8.82 2.06 -8.67
C GLN A 3 -10.15 2.79 -8.41
N MET A 4 -10.12 4.11 -8.20
CA MET A 4 -11.33 4.92 -8.02
C MET A 4 -12.18 4.99 -9.30
N THR A 5 -11.56 5.17 -10.47
CA THR A 5 -12.29 5.19 -11.74
C THR A 5 -12.98 3.85 -12.01
N GLU A 6 -12.26 2.73 -11.81
CA GLU A 6 -12.82 1.39 -11.97
C GLU A 6 -13.97 1.14 -10.98
N ALA A 7 -13.80 1.55 -9.73
CA ALA A 7 -14.83 1.43 -8.72
C ALA A 7 -16.10 2.20 -9.10
N ILE A 8 -15.99 3.45 -9.57
CA ILE A 8 -17.13 4.28 -10.00
C ILE A 8 -17.86 3.64 -11.19
N ASN A 9 -17.12 3.04 -12.12
CA ASN A 9 -17.68 2.33 -13.27
C ASN A 9 -18.37 1.00 -12.91
N GLY A 10 -18.29 0.57 -11.65
CA GLY A 10 -18.89 -0.68 -11.19
C GLY A 10 -17.99 -1.91 -11.37
N ASN A 11 -16.72 -1.71 -11.76
CA ASN A 11 -15.78 -2.80 -11.96
C ASN A 11 -15.11 -3.17 -10.62
N ILE A 12 -15.02 -4.47 -10.35
CA ILE A 12 -14.23 -5.01 -9.24
C ILE A 12 -12.89 -5.47 -9.80
N THR A 13 -11.81 -4.77 -9.45
CA THR A 13 -10.45 -5.09 -9.90
C THR A 13 -9.84 -6.21 -9.06
N GLU A 14 -8.74 -6.81 -9.54
CA GLU A 14 -7.99 -7.80 -8.76
C GLU A 14 -7.45 -7.21 -7.45
N ALA A 15 -6.98 -5.96 -7.46
CA ALA A 15 -6.53 -5.27 -6.25
C ALA A 15 -7.65 -5.14 -5.20
N MET A 16 -8.89 -4.87 -5.62
CA MET A 16 -10.04 -4.84 -4.70
C MET A 16 -10.36 -6.23 -4.13
N LYS A 17 -10.20 -7.30 -4.92
CA LYS A 17 -10.41 -8.68 -4.45
C LYS A 17 -9.36 -9.08 -3.43
N GLU A 18 -8.09 -8.77 -3.68
CA GLU A 18 -6.99 -9.07 -2.77
C GLU A 18 -7.14 -8.32 -1.44
N VAL A 19 -7.51 -7.03 -1.48
CA VAL A 19 -7.84 -6.26 -0.27
C VAL A 19 -9.03 -6.87 0.47
N ALA A 20 -10.08 -7.27 -0.25
CA ALA A 20 -11.26 -7.89 0.36
C ALA A 20 -10.92 -9.22 1.05
N GLU A 21 -10.10 -10.05 0.42
CA GLU A 21 -9.63 -11.33 0.98
C GLU A 21 -8.80 -11.11 2.25
N ASN A 22 -7.82 -10.20 2.20
CA ASN A 22 -6.96 -9.86 3.33
C ASN A 22 -7.74 -9.28 4.53
N GLU A 23 -8.78 -8.50 4.26
CA GLU A 23 -9.64 -7.89 5.27
C GLU A 23 -10.82 -8.77 5.68
N LYS A 24 -11.02 -9.91 5.01
CA LYS A 24 -12.18 -10.81 5.18
C LYS A 24 -13.52 -10.08 5.00
N LEU A 25 -13.59 -9.23 3.98
CA LEU A 25 -14.76 -8.44 3.61
C LEU A 25 -15.27 -8.83 2.20
N ASP A 26 -16.45 -8.35 1.84
CA ASP A 26 -17.01 -8.52 0.51
C ASP A 26 -16.27 -7.62 -0.51
N PRO A 27 -15.78 -8.12 -1.66
CA PRO A 27 -15.20 -7.30 -2.72
C PRO A 27 -16.10 -6.16 -3.19
N GLU A 28 -17.41 -6.34 -3.20
CA GLU A 28 -18.38 -5.30 -3.56
C GLU A 28 -18.45 -4.20 -2.49
N TYR A 29 -18.22 -4.53 -1.21
CA TYR A 29 -18.06 -3.53 -0.16
C TYR A 29 -16.81 -2.68 -0.41
N ILE A 30 -15.66 -3.31 -0.70
CA ILE A 30 -14.41 -2.61 -1.01
C ILE A 30 -14.61 -1.68 -2.20
N ARG A 31 -15.17 -2.18 -3.32
CA ARG A 31 -15.48 -1.37 -4.50
C ARG A 31 -16.34 -0.17 -4.16
N LYS A 32 -17.43 -0.34 -3.41
CA LYS A 32 -18.31 0.78 -3.00
C LYS A 32 -17.58 1.82 -2.17
N MET A 33 -16.71 1.39 -1.25
CA MET A 33 -15.97 2.31 -0.38
C MET A 33 -14.85 3.04 -1.13
N VAL A 34 -14.21 2.39 -2.10
CA VAL A 34 -13.27 3.02 -3.04
C VAL A 34 -13.98 4.05 -3.91
N ALA A 35 -15.15 3.70 -4.48
CA ALA A 35 -15.95 4.63 -5.29
C ALA A 35 -16.39 5.88 -4.51
N LYS A 36 -16.65 5.72 -3.20
CA LYS A 36 -17.02 6.81 -2.28
C LYS A 36 -15.81 7.59 -1.74
N GLY A 37 -14.57 7.15 -1.99
CA GLY A 37 -13.36 7.77 -1.48
C GLY A 37 -13.04 7.48 -0.01
N PHE A 38 -13.70 6.49 0.61
CA PHE A 38 -13.45 6.10 2.00
C PHE A 38 -12.31 5.07 2.15
N ILE A 39 -11.97 4.37 1.07
CA ILE A 39 -10.82 3.47 0.98
C ILE A 39 -9.97 3.87 -0.22
N ALA A 40 -8.67 4.00 -0.01
CA ALA A 40 -7.68 4.11 -1.07
C ALA A 40 -6.93 2.79 -1.22
N ILE A 41 -6.58 2.44 -2.45
CA ILE A 41 -5.71 1.29 -2.76
C ILE A 41 -4.55 1.84 -3.61
N PRO A 42 -3.39 2.11 -3.01
CA PRO A 42 -2.19 2.53 -3.74
C PRO A 42 -1.72 1.37 -4.63
N ASP A 43 -1.93 1.50 -5.94
CA ASP A 43 -1.61 0.46 -6.92
C ASP A 43 -1.11 1.13 -8.21
N ASN A 44 0.21 1.28 -8.31
CA ASN A 44 0.85 1.86 -9.48
C ASN A 44 1.08 0.76 -10.52
N ASN A 45 0.55 0.94 -11.73
CA ASN A 45 0.65 -0.04 -12.82
C ASN A 45 2.09 -0.35 -13.30
N GLN A 46 3.09 0.43 -12.90
CA GLN A 46 4.51 0.16 -13.17
C GLN A 46 5.18 -0.70 -12.09
N ARG A 47 4.50 -0.98 -10.98
CA ARG A 47 5.02 -1.78 -9.88
C ARG A 47 4.10 -2.97 -9.63
N LYS A 48 4.68 -4.12 -9.32
CA LYS A 48 3.93 -5.29 -8.86
C LYS A 48 4.11 -5.40 -7.36
N THR A 49 3.05 -5.15 -6.61
CA THR A 49 3.02 -5.17 -5.15
C THR A 49 1.77 -5.89 -4.66
N VAL A 50 1.79 -6.36 -3.42
CA VAL A 50 0.59 -6.83 -2.72
C VAL A 50 -0.36 -5.65 -2.54
N ALA A 51 -1.64 -5.82 -2.88
CA ALA A 51 -2.61 -4.75 -2.74
C ALA A 51 -2.96 -4.50 -1.27
N VAL A 52 -2.86 -3.24 -0.84
CA VAL A 52 -3.18 -2.80 0.52
C VAL A 52 -4.27 -1.74 0.47
N GLY A 53 -5.40 -2.02 1.12
CA GLY A 53 -6.47 -1.04 1.31
C GLY A 53 -6.20 -0.19 2.55
N ILE A 54 -6.34 1.13 2.43
CA ILE A 54 -6.20 2.07 3.54
C ILE A 54 -7.50 2.86 3.64
N GLY A 55 -8.21 2.76 4.76
CA GLY A 55 -9.46 3.49 4.93
C GLY A 55 -10.39 2.95 5.99
N GLN A 56 -11.63 3.44 5.95
CA GLN A 56 -12.63 3.19 6.98
C GLN A 56 -13.07 1.71 7.03
N ASN A 57 -13.23 1.19 8.25
CA ASN A 57 -13.64 -0.19 8.56
C ASN A 57 -12.70 -1.28 8.03
N LEU A 58 -11.48 -0.92 7.65
CA LEU A 58 -10.37 -1.86 7.49
C LEU A 58 -9.58 -1.94 8.79
N ARG A 59 -8.74 -2.96 8.95
CA ARG A 59 -7.77 -2.95 10.07
C ARG A 59 -6.84 -1.73 9.96
N THR A 60 -6.40 -1.22 11.10
CA THR A 60 -5.38 -0.16 11.14
C THR A 60 -4.13 -0.61 10.39
N LYS A 61 -3.57 0.32 9.62
CA LYS A 61 -2.38 0.13 8.79
C LYS A 61 -1.19 0.84 9.39
N VAL A 62 -0.01 0.23 9.28
CA VAL A 62 1.25 0.81 9.72
C VAL A 62 2.13 1.10 8.50
N ASN A 63 2.76 2.27 8.49
CA ASN A 63 3.78 2.64 7.52
C ASN A 63 5.14 2.72 8.23
N ALA A 64 6.19 2.21 7.59
CA ALA A 64 7.55 2.42 8.02
C ALA A 64 8.33 3.20 6.96
N THR A 65 9.20 4.07 7.43
CA THR A 65 10.06 4.91 6.59
C THR A 65 11.45 4.29 6.50
N ILE A 66 11.97 4.20 5.28
CA ILE A 66 13.37 3.88 4.98
C ILE A 66 13.97 5.07 4.22
N GLY A 67 15.29 5.11 4.11
CA GLY A 67 15.99 6.07 3.29
C GLY A 67 17.26 6.60 3.96
N THR A 68 18.24 6.90 3.13
CA THR A 68 19.55 7.43 3.52
C THR A 68 19.48 8.92 3.84
N SER A 69 20.44 9.39 4.63
CA SER A 69 20.60 10.81 4.98
C SER A 69 21.91 11.36 4.44
N THR A 70 22.15 12.66 4.59
CA THR A 70 23.45 13.26 4.25
C THR A 70 24.58 12.77 5.15
N ASP A 71 24.26 12.28 6.35
CA ASP A 71 25.23 11.83 7.34
C ASP A 71 25.51 10.33 7.24
N ILE A 72 24.50 9.54 6.83
CA ILE A 72 24.56 8.08 6.72
C ILE A 72 23.97 7.68 5.37
N VAL A 73 24.85 7.23 4.47
CA VAL A 73 24.53 6.70 3.14
C VAL A 73 24.95 5.24 3.09
N ASP A 74 24.07 4.36 3.56
CA ASP A 74 24.28 2.92 3.53
C ASP A 74 23.03 2.21 2.99
N LEU A 75 23.07 1.85 1.70
CA LEU A 75 21.96 1.17 1.03
C LEU A 75 21.71 -0.25 1.55
N ASP A 76 22.76 -0.93 2.01
CA ASP A 76 22.61 -2.29 2.54
C ASP A 76 21.86 -2.24 3.87
N GLU A 77 22.18 -1.25 4.73
CA GLU A 77 21.43 -0.99 5.96
C GLU A 77 19.96 -0.62 5.69
N GLU A 78 19.68 0.24 4.69
CA GLU A 78 18.30 0.55 4.31
C GLU A 78 17.52 -0.67 3.80
N LEU A 79 18.18 -1.55 3.06
CA LEU A 79 17.59 -2.79 2.58
C LEU A 79 17.27 -3.75 3.74
N GLU A 80 18.15 -3.85 4.74
CA GLU A 80 17.90 -4.62 5.95
C GLU A 80 16.73 -4.05 6.75
N LYS A 81 16.65 -2.72 6.91
CA LYS A 81 15.50 -2.05 7.56
C LYS A 81 14.18 -2.33 6.83
N ALA A 82 14.17 -2.28 5.50
CA ALA A 82 12.99 -2.58 4.71
C ALA A 82 12.48 -4.00 4.97
N LYS A 83 13.38 -4.99 4.95
CA LYS A 83 13.06 -6.41 5.24
C LYS A 83 12.57 -6.59 6.68
N ALA A 84 13.26 -5.99 7.64
CA ALA A 84 12.87 -6.07 9.05
C ALA A 84 11.47 -5.47 9.29
N ALA A 85 11.13 -4.38 8.60
CA ALA A 85 9.80 -3.78 8.67
C ALA A 85 8.72 -4.68 8.06
N GLU A 86 9.00 -5.32 6.92
CA GLU A 86 8.09 -6.31 6.31
C GLU A 86 7.87 -7.52 7.24
N GLU A 87 8.94 -8.09 7.79
CA GLU A 87 8.88 -9.22 8.74
C GLU A 87 8.12 -8.88 10.02
N ALA A 88 8.20 -7.63 10.48
CA ALA A 88 7.43 -7.13 11.62
C ALA A 88 5.94 -6.89 11.31
N GLY A 89 5.51 -7.10 10.06
CA GLY A 89 4.10 -6.97 9.65
C GLY A 89 3.70 -5.55 9.26
N CYS A 90 4.65 -4.70 8.86
CA CYS A 90 4.34 -3.36 8.36
C CYS A 90 3.56 -3.44 7.04
N ASP A 91 2.55 -2.59 6.86
CA ASP A 91 1.66 -2.65 5.69
C ASP A 91 2.24 -1.95 4.47
N THR A 92 3.03 -0.90 4.70
CA THR A 92 3.57 -0.07 3.62
C THR A 92 4.94 0.47 4.00
N LEU A 93 5.76 0.70 2.98
CA LEU A 93 7.05 1.38 3.12
C LEU A 93 7.02 2.72 2.39
N MET A 94 7.71 3.70 2.95
CA MET A 94 8.00 4.96 2.29
C MET A 94 9.51 5.18 2.22
N GLU A 95 9.99 5.41 1.00
CA GLU A 95 11.39 5.72 0.71
C GLU A 95 11.54 7.26 0.79
N LEU A 96 12.41 7.73 1.69
CA LEU A 96 12.61 9.14 2.05
C LEU A 96 14.10 9.55 1.98
N SER A 97 14.90 8.91 1.14
CA SER A 97 16.32 9.24 1.01
C SER A 97 16.52 10.69 0.60
N ILE A 98 17.46 11.35 1.28
CA ILE A 98 17.84 12.75 1.02
C ILE A 98 19.35 12.92 0.78
N GLY A 99 20.14 11.84 0.82
CA GLY A 99 21.58 11.87 0.58
C GLY A 99 22.10 10.56 0.01
N GLY A 100 23.15 10.60 -0.81
CA GLY A 100 23.58 9.46 -1.61
C GLY A 100 22.85 9.35 -2.95
N ASP A 101 23.36 8.49 -3.84
CA ASP A 101 22.76 8.12 -5.13
C ASP A 101 22.30 6.65 -5.10
#